data_AF-A0A1C6SM67-F1
#
_entry.id   AF-A0A1C6SM67-F1
#
_cell.length_a   1.000
_cell.length_b   1.000
_cell.length_c   1.000
_cell.angle_alpha   90.00
_cell.angle_beta   90.00
_cell.angle_gamma   90.00
#
_symmetry.space_group_name_H-M   'P 1'
#
loop_
_entity.id
_entity.type
_entity.pdbx_description
1 polymer ?
#
loop_
_entity_poly.entity_id
_entity_poly.type
_entity_poly.pdbx_seq_one_letter_code
_entity_poly.pdbx_strand_id
1 'polypeptide(L)'
;MADLRPIDAPFVALGPSGVAIRDRLKGLTGEDERVLRLVGDHLGRLAGKDLKARCVTGLDHDTDAWAERKRALTQESSSRWAGSITKATHDQWALSRRAQLAHIQGLEVGIKTIAYRLSLPVGEKGSKRVPGGYRTAQEWFVKTRRLHVLQDRLERERGDRETGRVRVVRGGKRLLRNRHNLDAAQLTEAEWRQRWEAQRRFLQADGESGKRYGNETIRVTCEGEVSIKLPAPLAHLANARHGRYVLAAKVSFPHRGDAWRDRVTANRAVAYRIHEDVDRCRWYLTASWTIPAARPMPLATARVNGIIGVDTNADHLAAWRLDEHGNPVGEPRRFCYDLSSNADHRDAQVRHALIRLLHWAKRHGLSIAIEDLDFAAQKTREKHGRRKRFRKLICGMPVAKLRSRLVSMAAELGITVVVVDPAYTSQWGAQHWQRPLTSTNRKTTRHDAAGVAIGRRALGHPIRRRTAPPRDDQSDRRGHRTAQAGPGAREREGTRPHIPGPRTRSDGAGCGANAGGPARPTPLGARG
;
A
#
# COMPACT_ATOMS: atom_id res chain seq x y z
N MET A 1 -6.30 -7.86 -31.17
CA MET A 1 -7.03 -7.90 -29.89
C MET A 1 -6.01 -7.69 -28.78
N ALA A 2 -6.27 -6.85 -27.78
CA ALA A 2 -5.32 -6.65 -26.69
C ALA A 2 -5.48 -7.78 -25.67
N ASP A 3 -4.45 -8.61 -25.48
CA ASP A 3 -4.41 -9.64 -24.45
C ASP A 3 -4.75 -9.04 -23.08
N LEU A 4 -5.79 -9.57 -22.45
CA LEU A 4 -6.12 -9.21 -21.08
C LEU A 4 -5.10 -9.89 -20.17
N ARG A 5 -4.42 -9.11 -19.32
CA ARG A 5 -3.57 -9.68 -18.27
C ARG A 5 -4.37 -10.65 -17.38
N PRO A 6 -3.74 -11.72 -16.87
CA PRO A 6 -4.31 -12.57 -15.83
C PRO A 6 -4.79 -11.75 -14.62
N ILE A 7 -5.90 -12.20 -14.03
CA ILE A 7 -6.53 -11.59 -12.86
C ILE A 7 -6.22 -12.46 -11.65
N ASP A 8 -5.63 -11.86 -10.62
CA ASP A 8 -5.28 -12.57 -9.39
C ASP A 8 -6.52 -12.92 -8.57
N ALA A 9 -6.47 -14.06 -7.88
CA ALA A 9 -7.55 -14.51 -7.01
C ALA A 9 -7.72 -13.56 -5.80
N PRO A 10 -8.97 -13.30 -5.37
CA PRO A 10 -9.20 -12.49 -4.17
C PRO A 10 -8.68 -13.21 -2.92
N PHE A 11 -8.28 -12.45 -1.90
CA PHE A 11 -7.79 -13.00 -0.63
C PHE A 11 -8.23 -12.16 0.58
N VAL A 12 -8.26 -12.75 1.77
CA VAL A 12 -8.57 -12.03 3.01
C VAL A 12 -7.31 -11.35 3.53
N ALA A 13 -7.37 -10.03 3.76
CA ALA A 13 -6.28 -9.29 4.37
C ALA A 13 -6.15 -9.67 5.85
N LEU A 14 -4.95 -10.09 6.25
CA LEU A 14 -4.63 -10.35 7.64
C LEU A 14 -4.53 -9.04 8.43
N GLY A 15 -5.08 -9.05 9.65
CA GLY A 15 -4.91 -7.98 10.61
C GLY A 15 -3.44 -7.75 11.00
N PRO A 16 -3.14 -6.64 11.69
CA PRO A 16 -1.79 -6.36 12.14
C PRO A 16 -1.27 -7.45 13.09
N SER A 17 0.03 -7.74 13.01
CA SER A 17 0.74 -8.69 13.89
C SER A 17 1.54 -8.00 15.01
N GLY A 18 1.41 -6.68 15.13
CA GLY A 18 2.09 -5.89 16.13
C GLY A 18 1.25 -4.68 16.55
N VAL A 19 1.49 -4.25 17.79
CA VAL A 19 0.86 -3.08 18.40
C VAL A 19 1.97 -2.10 18.77
N ALA A 20 1.70 -0.82 18.58
CA ALA A 20 2.52 0.27 19.09
C ALA A 20 1.63 1.32 19.73
N ILE A 21 1.88 1.61 21.01
CA ILE A 21 1.21 2.66 21.78
C ILE A 21 2.22 3.71 22.18
N ARG A 22 1.77 4.95 22.35
CA ARG A 22 2.65 6.07 22.67
C ARG A 22 1.94 7.02 23.61
N ASP A 23 2.68 7.52 24.58
CA ASP A 23 2.28 8.69 25.35
C ASP A 23 3.48 9.61 25.62
N ARG A 24 3.18 10.83 26.05
CA ARG A 24 4.14 11.86 26.42
C ARG A 24 4.73 11.55 27.80
N LEU A 25 6.04 11.74 27.95
CA LEU A 25 6.70 11.82 29.25
C LEU A 25 6.47 13.23 29.82
N LYS A 26 5.53 13.35 30.76
CA LYS A 26 5.20 14.63 31.42
C LYS A 26 5.99 14.74 32.73
N GLY A 27 6.42 15.96 33.08
CA GLY A 27 7.16 16.20 34.33
C GLY A 27 8.62 15.74 34.29
N LEU A 28 9.25 15.69 33.10
CA LEU A 28 10.69 15.54 33.02
C LEU A 28 11.36 16.77 33.63
N THR A 29 12.36 16.54 34.47
CA THR A 29 13.21 17.61 34.97
C THR A 29 14.20 18.06 33.88
N GLY A 30 14.81 19.24 34.04
CA GLY A 30 15.88 19.68 33.14
C GLY A 30 17.06 18.70 33.10
N GLU A 31 17.34 18.05 34.25
CA GLU A 31 18.35 16.99 34.36
C GLU A 31 17.94 15.73 33.59
N ASP A 32 16.67 15.30 33.67
CA ASP A 32 16.18 14.15 32.89
C ASP A 32 16.35 14.38 31.38
N GLU A 33 15.97 15.56 30.89
CA GLU A 33 16.14 15.89 29.48
C GLU A 33 17.62 15.91 29.08
N ARG A 34 18.49 16.45 29.94
CA ARG A 34 19.95 16.46 29.71
C ARG A 34 20.49 15.04 29.58
N VAL A 35 20.14 14.15 30.50
CA VAL A 35 20.57 12.74 30.47
C VAL A 35 20.02 12.02 29.24
N LEU A 36 18.74 12.21 28.90
CA LEU A 36 18.15 11.62 27.69
C LEU A 36 18.85 12.09 26.42
N ARG A 37 19.20 13.38 26.31
CA ARG A 37 19.99 13.90 25.18
C ARG A 37 21.37 13.28 25.14
N LEU A 38 22.14 13.30 26.23
CA LEU A 38 23.50 12.73 26.30
C LEU A 38 23.53 11.24 25.94
N VAL A 39 22.65 10.43 26.54
CA VAL A 39 22.56 9.00 26.26
C VAL A 39 22.13 8.76 24.80
N GLY A 40 21.11 9.49 24.35
CA GLY A 40 20.60 9.37 22.99
C GLY A 40 21.62 9.78 21.93
N ASP A 41 22.42 10.81 22.19
CA ASP A 41 23.46 11.32 21.29
C ASP A 41 24.66 10.35 21.25
N HIS A 42 25.10 9.81 22.39
CA HIS A 42 26.17 8.81 22.46
C HIS A 42 25.81 7.53 21.70
N LEU A 43 24.65 6.93 22.02
CA LEU A 43 24.15 5.75 21.32
C LEU A 43 23.82 6.08 19.84
N GLY A 44 23.41 7.32 19.60
CA GLY A 44 23.27 7.93 18.28
C GLY A 44 24.55 7.82 17.47
N ARG A 45 25.66 8.35 17.97
CA ARG A 45 26.97 8.26 17.32
C ARG A 45 27.38 6.81 17.04
N LEU A 46 27.22 5.91 18.02
CA LEU A 46 27.54 4.49 17.89
C LEU A 46 26.76 3.81 16.77
N ALA A 47 25.44 3.99 16.73
CA ALA A 47 24.62 3.47 15.64
C ALA A 47 24.98 4.06 14.26
N GLY A 48 25.59 5.25 14.21
CA GLY A 48 26.09 5.86 12.98
C GLY A 48 27.34 5.16 12.48
N LYS A 49 28.29 4.91 13.39
CA LYS A 49 29.50 4.12 13.11
C LYS A 49 29.13 2.70 12.65
N ASP A 50 28.22 2.05 13.36
CA ASP A 50 27.81 0.68 13.06
C ASP A 50 27.04 0.57 11.73
N LEU A 51 26.19 1.54 11.40
CA LEU A 51 25.53 1.59 10.09
C LEU A 51 26.57 1.73 8.95
N LYS A 52 27.61 2.55 9.15
CA LYS A 52 28.72 2.66 8.19
C LYS A 52 29.40 1.30 8.00
N ALA A 53 29.73 0.61 9.10
CA ALA A 53 30.30 -0.73 9.05
C ALA A 53 29.38 -1.73 8.32
N ARG A 54 28.07 -1.74 8.62
CA ARG A 54 27.09 -2.58 7.93
C ARG A 54 27.06 -2.33 6.44
N CYS A 55 27.11 -1.07 6.02
CA CYS A 55 27.13 -0.68 4.62
C CYS A 55 28.40 -1.15 3.91
N VAL A 56 29.54 -1.16 4.60
CA VAL A 56 30.82 -1.68 4.07
C VAL A 56 30.76 -3.20 3.89
N THR A 57 30.19 -3.95 4.84
CA THR A 57 30.01 -5.42 4.72
C THR A 57 29.17 -5.83 3.51
N GLY A 58 28.31 -4.95 2.98
CA GLY A 58 27.58 -5.22 1.74
C GLY A 58 26.70 -6.48 1.82
N LEU A 59 26.91 -7.40 0.88
CA LEU A 59 26.19 -8.68 0.79
C LEU A 59 26.81 -9.78 1.68
N ASP A 60 28.07 -9.64 2.07
CA ASP A 60 28.85 -10.65 2.81
C ASP A 60 28.53 -10.66 4.30
N HIS A 61 27.30 -10.30 4.66
CA HIS A 61 26.88 -10.19 6.04
C HIS A 61 26.39 -11.52 6.57
N ASP A 62 27.23 -12.16 7.38
CA ASP A 62 26.97 -13.41 8.07
C ASP A 62 26.90 -13.24 9.60
N THR A 63 26.84 -14.39 10.29
CA THR A 63 26.78 -14.46 11.76
C THR A 63 28.05 -13.92 12.42
N ASP A 64 29.22 -14.10 11.79
CA ASP A 64 30.51 -13.69 12.34
C ASP A 64 30.68 -12.17 12.23
N ALA A 65 30.38 -11.60 11.07
CA ALA A 65 30.32 -10.16 10.85
C ALA A 65 29.28 -9.50 11.78
N TRP A 66 28.15 -10.16 12.06
CA TRP A 66 27.21 -9.70 13.07
C TRP A 66 27.83 -9.68 14.48
N ALA A 67 28.48 -10.77 14.88
CA ALA A 67 29.09 -10.91 16.19
C ALA A 67 30.21 -9.89 16.41
N GLU A 68 31.05 -9.64 15.40
CA GLU A 68 32.14 -8.65 15.46
C GLU A 68 31.61 -7.23 15.65
N ARG A 69 30.63 -6.80 14.83
CA ARG A 69 30.00 -5.48 14.98
C ARG A 69 29.40 -5.30 16.38
N LYS A 70 28.72 -6.33 16.89
CA LYS A 70 28.14 -6.30 18.24
C LYS A 70 29.23 -6.22 19.32
N ARG A 71 30.34 -6.96 19.18
CA ARG A 71 31.49 -6.92 20.12
C ARG A 71 32.10 -5.52 20.19
N ALA A 72 32.38 -4.89 19.05
CA ALA A 72 32.91 -3.52 18.98
C ALA A 72 32.00 -2.50 19.71
N LEU A 73 30.68 -2.60 19.50
CA LEU A 73 29.72 -1.73 20.17
C LEU A 73 29.58 -1.99 21.68
N THR A 74 29.78 -3.25 22.10
CA THR A 74 29.60 -3.65 23.50
C THR A 74 30.61 -2.94 24.41
N GLN A 75 31.84 -2.73 23.94
CA GLN A 75 32.89 -2.02 24.67
C GLN A 75 32.54 -0.54 24.92
N GLU A 76 31.94 0.14 23.94
CA GLU A 76 31.56 1.56 24.06
C GLU A 76 30.15 1.76 24.69
N SER A 77 29.39 0.70 25.00
CA SER A 77 28.02 0.80 25.50
C SER A 77 27.66 -0.27 26.53
N SER A 78 26.97 -1.33 26.11
CA SER A 78 26.66 -2.56 26.83
C SER A 78 26.22 -3.62 25.82
N SER A 79 26.25 -4.91 26.18
CA SER A 79 25.87 -6.00 25.25
C SER A 79 24.43 -5.86 24.72
N ARG A 80 23.52 -5.32 25.52
CA ARG A 80 22.11 -5.10 25.13
C ARG A 80 21.91 -3.88 24.25
N TRP A 81 22.60 -2.77 24.56
CA TRP A 81 22.61 -1.60 23.68
C TRP A 81 23.23 -1.93 22.33
N ALA A 82 24.36 -2.64 22.34
CA ALA A 82 25.00 -3.16 21.14
C ALA A 82 24.03 -4.00 20.32
N GLY A 83 23.35 -4.99 20.94
CA GLY A 83 22.35 -5.81 20.25
C GLY A 83 21.22 -4.98 19.60
N SER A 84 20.69 -3.99 20.32
CA SER A 84 19.63 -3.11 19.81
C SER A 84 20.10 -2.24 18.64
N ILE A 85 21.34 -1.73 18.72
CA ILE A 85 21.97 -0.94 17.66
C ILE A 85 22.23 -1.80 16.42
N THR A 86 22.93 -2.93 16.57
CA THR A 86 23.32 -3.83 15.48
C THR A 86 22.11 -4.30 14.67
N LYS A 87 21.01 -4.61 15.37
CA LYS A 87 19.74 -4.97 14.73
C LYS A 87 19.09 -3.79 14.03
N ALA A 88 18.99 -2.64 14.68
CA ALA A 88 18.36 -1.47 14.08
C ALA A 88 19.08 -0.99 12.80
N THR A 89 20.40 -1.01 12.78
CA THR A 89 21.20 -0.65 11.60
C THR A 89 21.09 -1.70 10.49
N HIS A 90 21.04 -2.99 10.84
CA HIS A 90 20.78 -4.06 9.89
C HIS A 90 19.38 -3.91 9.26
N ASP A 91 18.34 -3.69 10.07
CA ASP A 91 16.98 -3.46 9.59
C ASP A 91 16.89 -2.22 8.68
N GLN A 92 17.63 -1.16 9.01
CA GLN A 92 17.72 0.04 8.18
C GLN A 92 18.40 -0.24 6.83
N TRP A 93 19.46 -1.06 6.79
CA TRP A 93 20.09 -1.51 5.56
C TRP A 93 19.13 -2.37 4.73
N ALA A 94 18.47 -3.35 5.34
CA ALA A 94 17.50 -4.23 4.67
C ALA A 94 16.29 -3.46 4.12
N LEU A 95 15.76 -2.49 4.88
CA LEU A 95 14.71 -1.59 4.41
C LEU A 95 15.17 -0.80 3.17
N SER A 96 16.41 -0.31 3.19
CA SER A 96 16.97 0.45 2.08
C SER A 96 17.17 -0.40 0.83
N ARG A 97 17.54 -1.69 0.98
CA ARG A 97 17.58 -2.67 -0.13
C ARG A 97 16.21 -2.90 -0.77
N ARG A 98 15.15 -3.03 0.05
CA ARG A 98 13.78 -3.14 -0.45
C ARG A 98 13.33 -1.87 -1.17
N ALA A 99 13.66 -0.71 -0.60
CA ALA A 99 13.35 0.58 -1.23
C ALA A 99 14.10 0.78 -2.56
N GLN A 100 15.36 0.32 -2.66
CA GLN A 100 16.14 0.33 -3.89
C GLN A 100 15.50 -0.53 -4.98
N LEU A 101 15.05 -1.75 -4.64
CA LEU A 101 14.32 -2.62 -5.59
C LEU A 101 13.06 -1.93 -6.11
N ALA A 102 12.24 -1.38 -5.21
CA ALA A 102 11.03 -0.65 -5.61
C ALA A 102 11.37 0.57 -6.48
N HIS A 103 12.51 1.23 -6.24
CA HIS A 103 12.97 2.33 -7.07
C HIS A 103 13.35 1.88 -8.49
N ILE A 104 14.11 0.78 -8.61
CA ILE A 104 14.49 0.16 -9.88
C ILE A 104 13.25 -0.21 -10.69
N GLN A 105 12.30 -0.92 -10.09
CA GLN A 105 11.04 -1.28 -10.75
C GLN A 105 10.28 -0.04 -11.23
N GLY A 106 10.26 1.02 -10.42
CA GLY A 106 9.66 2.30 -10.80
C GLY A 106 10.37 2.98 -11.98
N LEU A 107 11.70 2.88 -12.06
CA LEU A 107 12.48 3.38 -13.19
C LEU A 107 12.21 2.58 -14.46
N GLU A 108 12.19 1.25 -14.38
CA GLU A 108 11.89 0.35 -15.51
C GLU A 108 10.51 0.64 -16.11
N VAL A 109 9.47 0.76 -15.26
CA VAL A 109 8.12 1.13 -15.71
C VAL A 109 8.12 2.51 -16.35
N GLY A 110 8.85 3.47 -15.78
CA GLY A 110 8.98 4.82 -16.32
C GLY A 110 9.66 4.85 -17.71
N ILE A 111 10.77 4.13 -17.85
CA ILE A 111 11.55 3.99 -19.10
C ILE A 111 10.68 3.32 -20.16
N LYS A 112 10.04 2.18 -19.84
CA LYS A 112 9.13 1.47 -20.75
C LYS A 112 8.02 2.38 -21.25
N THR A 113 7.45 3.20 -20.35
CA THR A 113 6.40 4.16 -20.70
C THR A 113 6.91 5.26 -21.63
N ILE A 114 8.09 5.84 -21.36
CA ILE A 114 8.64 6.91 -22.21
C ILE A 114 9.03 6.35 -23.57
N ALA A 115 9.75 5.23 -23.62
CA ALA A 115 10.20 4.59 -24.86
C ALA A 115 9.00 4.27 -25.77
N TYR A 116 7.95 3.66 -25.20
CA TYR A 116 6.72 3.39 -25.93
C TYR A 116 6.06 4.65 -26.49
N ARG A 117 6.04 5.77 -25.75
CA ARG A 117 5.45 7.01 -26.26
C ARG A 117 6.34 7.74 -27.27
N LEU A 118 7.65 7.53 -27.23
CA LEU A 118 8.60 8.07 -28.21
C LEU A 118 8.53 7.32 -29.54
N SER A 119 8.16 6.03 -29.54
CA SER A 119 8.01 5.21 -30.74
C SER A 119 6.74 5.52 -31.54
N LEU A 120 5.83 6.34 -31.00
CA LEU A 120 4.61 6.77 -31.68
C LEU A 120 4.81 8.14 -32.33
N PRO A 121 4.26 8.39 -33.54
CA PRO A 121 4.20 9.69 -34.15
C PRO A 121 3.80 10.83 -33.19
N VAL A 122 4.42 12.00 -33.38
CA VAL A 122 4.08 13.20 -32.61
C VAL A 122 2.61 13.55 -32.85
N GLY A 123 1.87 13.76 -31.76
CA GLY A 123 0.45 14.07 -31.79
C GLY A 123 -0.46 12.83 -31.89
N GLU A 124 0.08 11.62 -32.04
CA GLU A 124 -0.74 10.41 -32.13
C GLU A 124 -1.59 10.22 -30.87
N LYS A 125 -2.90 10.07 -31.09
CA LYS A 125 -3.85 9.88 -30.00
C LYS A 125 -3.77 8.44 -29.51
N GLY A 126 -3.43 8.29 -28.24
CA GLY A 126 -3.50 7.00 -27.56
C GLY A 126 -4.94 6.52 -27.37
N SER A 127 -5.07 5.25 -27.00
CA SER A 127 -6.34 4.68 -26.57
C SER A 127 -6.65 5.02 -25.11
N LYS A 128 -7.83 4.61 -24.62
CA LYS A 128 -8.20 4.78 -23.21
C LYS A 128 -7.20 4.15 -22.22
N ARG A 129 -6.41 3.15 -22.64
CA ARG A 129 -5.51 2.36 -21.78
C ARG A 129 -4.03 2.65 -22.01
N VAL A 130 -3.69 3.12 -23.20
CA VAL A 130 -2.31 3.19 -23.68
C VAL A 130 -2.03 4.64 -24.08
N PRO A 131 -1.02 5.29 -23.48
CA PRO A 131 -0.75 6.70 -23.76
C PRO A 131 -0.31 6.88 -25.21
N GLY A 132 -0.79 7.91 -25.88
CA GLY A 132 -0.35 8.22 -27.24
C GLY A 132 1.04 8.83 -27.29
N GLY A 133 1.46 9.20 -28.50
CA GLY A 133 2.69 9.96 -28.74
C GLY A 133 2.75 11.26 -27.93
N TYR A 134 3.93 11.87 -27.89
CA TYR A 134 4.08 13.21 -27.30
C TYR A 134 3.42 14.25 -28.19
N ARG A 135 2.89 15.33 -27.60
CA ARG A 135 2.01 16.26 -28.33
C ARG A 135 2.77 17.15 -29.31
N THR A 136 4.00 17.51 -28.98
CA THR A 136 4.83 18.42 -29.79
C THR A 136 6.23 17.84 -29.95
N ALA A 137 6.92 18.25 -31.02
CA ALA A 137 8.32 17.88 -31.25
C ALA A 137 9.23 18.33 -30.10
N GLN A 138 8.96 19.50 -29.49
CA GLN A 138 9.68 19.98 -28.32
C GLN A 138 9.49 19.06 -27.09
N GLU A 139 8.25 18.64 -26.80
CA GLU A 139 7.99 17.69 -25.71
C GLU A 139 8.68 16.36 -25.99
N TRP A 140 8.60 15.87 -27.23
CA TRP A 140 9.27 14.66 -27.68
C TRP A 140 10.79 14.74 -27.44
N PHE A 141 11.44 15.82 -27.88
CA PHE A 141 12.89 16.01 -27.73
C PHE A 141 13.33 16.04 -26.25
N VAL A 142 12.60 16.79 -25.41
CA VAL A 142 12.85 16.83 -23.96
C VAL A 142 12.70 15.43 -23.35
N LYS A 143 11.79 14.62 -23.87
CA LYS A 143 11.52 13.26 -23.39
C LYS A 143 12.55 12.25 -23.84
N THR A 144 13.13 12.41 -25.03
CA THR A 144 14.30 11.65 -25.49
C THR A 144 15.49 11.89 -24.56
N ARG A 145 15.82 13.14 -24.24
CA ARG A 145 16.89 13.44 -23.25
C ARG A 145 16.57 12.87 -21.86
N ARG A 146 15.29 12.93 -21.46
CA ARG A 146 14.86 12.36 -20.18
C ARG A 146 14.98 10.84 -20.15
N LEU A 147 14.78 10.15 -21.27
CA LEU A 147 14.91 8.70 -21.38
C LEU A 147 16.34 8.28 -21.04
N HIS A 148 17.35 8.88 -21.69
CA HIS A 148 18.76 8.60 -21.40
C HIS A 148 19.09 8.82 -19.91
N VAL A 149 18.71 9.97 -19.35
CA VAL A 149 18.91 10.26 -17.92
C VAL A 149 18.28 9.22 -16.98
N LEU A 150 17.16 8.60 -17.39
CA LEU A 150 16.52 7.54 -16.61
C LEU A 150 17.21 6.19 -16.82
N GLN A 151 17.70 5.89 -18.02
CA GLN A 151 18.48 4.70 -18.33
C GLN A 151 19.81 4.70 -17.55
N ASP A 152 20.59 5.78 -17.61
CA ASP A 152 21.84 5.92 -16.85
C ASP A 152 21.60 5.76 -15.35
N ARG A 153 20.45 6.30 -14.88
CA ARG A 153 20.05 6.15 -13.48
C ARG A 153 19.69 4.70 -13.17
N LEU A 154 18.93 4.02 -14.02
CA LEU A 154 18.56 2.62 -13.83
C LEU A 154 19.81 1.75 -13.77
N GLU A 155 20.75 1.95 -14.69
CA GLU A 155 22.02 1.23 -14.73
C GLU A 155 22.81 1.44 -13.43
N ARG A 156 22.96 2.69 -12.99
CA ARG A 156 23.63 2.98 -11.70
C ARG A 156 22.95 2.31 -10.52
N GLU A 157 21.61 2.37 -10.42
CA GLU A 157 20.90 1.75 -9.30
C GLU A 157 20.95 0.22 -9.35
N ARG A 158 21.00 -0.38 -10.55
CA ARG A 158 21.24 -1.82 -10.75
C ARG A 158 22.65 -2.22 -10.33
N GLY A 159 23.68 -1.50 -10.76
CA GLY A 159 25.06 -1.73 -10.34
C GLY A 159 25.24 -1.56 -8.82
N ASP A 160 24.66 -0.51 -8.22
CA ASP A 160 24.61 -0.35 -6.76
C ASP A 160 23.89 -1.55 -6.10
N ARG A 161 22.85 -2.11 -6.74
CA ARG A 161 22.10 -3.25 -6.19
C ARG A 161 22.91 -4.55 -6.26
N GLU A 162 23.56 -4.81 -7.37
CA GLU A 162 24.38 -6.01 -7.62
C GLU A 162 25.57 -6.05 -6.67
N THR A 163 26.25 -4.92 -6.48
CA THR A 163 27.38 -4.78 -5.55
C THR A 163 26.98 -4.68 -4.07
N GLY A 164 25.68 -4.74 -3.75
CA GLY A 164 25.20 -4.60 -2.38
C GLY A 164 25.34 -3.19 -1.79
N ARG A 165 25.70 -2.18 -2.59
CA ARG A 165 25.87 -0.80 -2.16
C ARG A 165 24.53 -0.16 -1.81
N VAL A 166 24.43 0.35 -0.59
CA VAL A 166 23.22 1.02 -0.09
C VAL A 166 23.52 2.45 0.31
N ARG A 167 22.73 3.40 -0.22
CA ARG A 167 22.83 4.84 0.10
C ARG A 167 21.83 5.23 1.18
N VAL A 168 22.26 5.20 2.44
CA VAL A 168 21.41 5.53 3.60
C VAL A 168 21.80 6.87 4.21
N VAL A 169 20.81 7.70 4.53
CA VAL A 169 20.99 8.92 5.33
C VAL A 169 20.21 8.76 6.62
N ARG A 170 20.93 8.51 7.73
CA ARG A 170 20.30 8.51 9.06
C ARG A 170 19.69 9.88 9.37
N GLY A 171 18.61 9.92 10.14
CA GLY A 171 17.89 11.17 10.43
C GLY A 171 17.21 11.82 9.22
N GLY A 172 17.23 11.17 8.05
CA GLY A 172 16.40 11.52 6.90
C GLY A 172 17.09 12.38 5.85
N LYS A 173 16.98 11.91 4.59
CA LYS A 173 17.49 12.60 3.39
C LYS A 173 16.91 14.01 3.19
N ARG A 174 15.68 14.25 3.67
CA ARG A 174 15.04 15.58 3.58
C ARG A 174 15.77 16.60 4.44
N LEU A 175 16.06 16.28 5.71
CA LEU A 175 16.79 17.21 6.58
C LEU A 175 18.18 17.50 6.02
N LEU A 176 18.87 16.50 5.47
CA LEU A 176 20.18 16.73 4.83
C LEU A 176 20.08 17.75 3.68
N ARG A 177 19.06 17.61 2.82
CA ARG A 177 18.85 18.53 1.69
C ARG A 177 18.47 19.94 2.14
N ASN A 178 17.68 20.04 3.20
CA ASN A 178 17.29 21.32 3.77
C ASN A 178 18.50 22.11 4.27
N ARG A 179 19.59 21.44 4.69
CA ARG A 179 20.82 22.14 5.12
C ARG A 179 21.40 23.06 4.06
N HIS A 180 21.24 22.70 2.78
CA HIS A 180 21.71 23.48 1.65
C HIS A 180 20.66 24.47 1.13
N ASN A 181 19.46 24.50 1.71
CA ASN A 181 18.32 25.31 1.28
C ASN A 181 17.52 25.77 2.53
N LEU A 182 18.21 26.37 3.49
CA LEU A 182 17.64 26.70 4.80
C LEU A 182 16.51 27.73 4.68
N ASP A 183 16.66 28.75 3.84
CA ASP A 183 15.65 29.78 3.59
C ASP A 183 14.36 29.17 3.02
N ALA A 184 14.49 28.30 2.02
CA ALA A 184 13.35 27.59 1.43
C ALA A 184 12.69 26.61 2.42
N ALA A 185 13.45 26.12 3.40
CA ALA A 185 12.95 25.28 4.48
C ALA A 185 12.41 26.10 5.67
N GLN A 186 12.56 27.43 5.66
CA GLN A 186 12.22 28.34 6.76
C GLN A 186 12.83 27.88 8.08
N LEU A 187 14.14 27.62 8.07
CA LEU A 187 14.89 27.19 9.25
C LEU A 187 16.19 27.97 9.38
N THR A 188 16.52 28.33 10.61
CA THR A 188 17.89 28.71 10.95
C THR A 188 18.81 27.48 10.98
N GLU A 189 20.13 27.70 10.92
CA GLU A 189 21.09 26.61 11.09
C GLU A 189 20.95 25.92 12.45
N ALA A 190 20.71 26.69 13.53
CA ALA A 190 20.57 26.15 14.88
C ALA A 190 19.36 25.23 15.01
N GLU A 191 18.18 25.66 14.53
CA GLU A 191 16.97 24.84 14.53
C GLU A 191 17.13 23.59 13.65
N TRP A 192 17.78 23.73 12.49
CA TRP A 192 18.11 22.60 11.64
C TRP A 192 19.01 21.60 12.38
N ARG A 193 20.05 22.08 13.07
CA ARG A 193 21.02 21.25 13.79
C ARG A 193 20.35 20.48 14.92
N GLN A 194 19.51 21.16 15.70
CA GLN A 194 18.72 20.55 16.76
C GLN A 194 17.81 19.43 16.21
N ARG A 195 17.09 19.69 15.12
CA ARG A 195 16.27 18.66 14.44
C ARG A 195 17.12 17.51 13.89
N TRP A 196 18.29 17.83 13.35
CA TRP A 196 19.21 16.87 12.73
C TRP A 196 19.80 15.89 13.75
N GLU A 197 20.14 16.38 14.94
CA GLU A 197 20.63 15.61 16.08
C GLU A 197 19.51 14.81 16.72
N ALA A 198 18.35 15.43 16.99
CA ALA A 198 17.19 14.73 17.57
C ALA A 198 16.73 13.54 16.72
N GLN A 199 16.72 13.66 15.38
CA GLN A 199 16.41 12.56 14.47
C GLN A 199 17.48 11.45 14.43
N ARG A 200 18.67 11.70 14.98
CA ARG A 200 19.76 10.73 15.10
C ARG A 200 19.86 10.11 16.47
N ARG A 201 19.26 10.68 17.50
CA ARG A 201 19.28 10.08 18.83
C ARG A 201 18.76 8.65 18.80
N PHE A 202 19.44 7.79 19.54
CA PHE A 202 19.08 6.39 19.66
C PHE A 202 18.74 6.06 21.11
N LEU A 203 17.45 5.91 21.38
CA LEU A 203 16.94 5.42 22.65
C LEU A 203 15.85 4.41 22.35
N GLN A 204 16.23 3.27 21.80
CA GLN A 204 15.30 2.16 21.56
C GLN A 204 15.93 0.85 21.97
N ALA A 205 15.13 0.00 22.60
CA ALA A 205 15.55 -1.31 23.05
C ALA A 205 14.45 -2.33 22.80
N ASP A 206 14.83 -3.49 22.28
CA ASP A 206 13.91 -4.60 22.09
C ASP A 206 13.51 -5.24 23.41
N GLY A 207 12.33 -5.84 23.43
CA GLY A 207 11.86 -6.61 24.56
C GLY A 207 12.45 -8.01 24.62
N GLU A 208 12.60 -8.53 25.84
CA GLU A 208 13.08 -9.88 26.14
C GLU A 208 12.03 -10.56 27.03
N SER A 209 11.38 -11.63 26.55
CA SER A 209 10.43 -12.40 27.36
C SER A 209 11.14 -13.11 28.51
N GLY A 210 10.50 -13.15 29.67
CA GLY A 210 11.07 -13.72 30.91
C GLY A 210 12.00 -12.76 31.66
N LYS A 211 12.31 -11.59 31.10
CA LYS A 211 13.04 -10.53 31.82
C LYS A 211 12.10 -9.59 32.54
N ARG A 212 12.61 -8.94 33.59
CA ARG A 212 11.80 -8.08 34.44
C ARG A 212 11.17 -6.97 33.61
N TYR A 213 9.84 -6.88 33.65
CA TYR A 213 9.01 -5.96 32.88
C TYR A 213 9.14 -6.10 31.35
N GLY A 214 9.64 -7.24 30.88
CA GLY A 214 9.76 -7.56 29.46
C GLY A 214 10.88 -6.82 28.71
N ASN A 215 11.73 -6.06 29.39
CA ASN A 215 12.85 -5.32 28.79
C ASN A 215 13.89 -4.91 29.84
N GLU A 216 15.13 -5.38 29.71
CA GLU A 216 16.20 -5.06 30.68
C GLU A 216 16.84 -3.69 30.46
N THR A 217 16.76 -3.15 29.26
CA THR A 217 17.51 -1.96 28.86
C THR A 217 16.71 -0.70 29.18
N ILE A 218 15.47 -0.63 28.72
CA ILE A 218 14.50 0.40 29.06
C ILE A 218 13.36 -0.29 29.80
N ARG A 219 13.32 -0.15 31.12
CA ARG A 219 12.28 -0.76 31.97
C ARG A 219 11.18 0.24 32.20
N VAL A 220 9.94 -0.25 32.16
CA VAL A 220 8.76 0.52 32.55
C VAL A 220 7.93 -0.36 33.48
N THR A 221 7.67 0.10 34.70
CA THR A 221 6.84 -0.64 35.67
C THR A 221 5.35 -0.53 35.29
N CYS A 222 4.48 -1.34 35.89
CA CYS A 222 3.03 -1.23 35.64
C CYS A 222 2.43 0.10 36.12
N GLU A 223 3.09 0.79 37.06
CA GLU A 223 2.78 2.14 37.54
C GLU A 223 3.40 3.24 36.66
N GLY A 224 4.14 2.87 35.62
CA GLY A 224 4.68 3.81 34.64
C GLY A 224 6.03 4.43 35.00
N GLU A 225 6.73 3.95 36.03
CA GLU A 225 8.09 4.40 36.31
C GLU A 225 9.04 3.92 35.21
N VAL A 226 9.78 4.85 34.61
CA VAL A 226 10.70 4.57 33.50
C VAL A 226 12.14 4.60 34.00
N SER A 227 12.89 3.52 33.77
CA SER A 227 14.32 3.49 34.07
C SER A 227 15.16 2.96 32.91
N ILE A 228 16.30 3.60 32.67
CA ILE A 228 17.19 3.33 31.55
C ILE A 228 18.52 2.81 32.08
N LYS A 229 19.01 1.69 31.55
CA LYS A 229 20.37 1.23 31.82
C LYS A 229 21.35 2.14 31.07
N LEU A 230 22.22 2.83 31.79
CA LEU A 230 23.18 3.73 31.17
C LEU A 230 24.33 2.94 30.51
N PRO A 231 24.84 3.39 29.34
CA PRO A 231 26.05 2.84 28.75
C PRO A 231 27.26 3.15 29.66
N ALA A 232 28.31 2.32 29.60
CA ALA A 232 29.45 2.41 30.53
C ALA A 232 30.06 3.82 30.66
N PRO A 233 30.29 4.60 29.57
CA PRO A 233 30.84 5.95 29.68
C PRO A 233 29.95 6.96 30.43
N LEU A 234 28.65 6.69 30.52
CA LEU A 234 27.67 7.55 31.18
C LEU A 234 27.18 6.98 32.51
N ALA A 235 27.81 5.92 33.02
CA ALA A 235 27.39 5.26 34.26
C ALA A 235 27.42 6.19 35.48
N HIS A 236 28.28 7.21 35.47
CA HIS A 236 28.39 8.23 36.51
C HIS A 236 27.12 9.10 36.66
N LEU A 237 26.25 9.13 35.65
CA LEU A 237 24.96 9.85 35.72
C LEU A 237 23.86 9.03 36.40
N ALA A 238 24.10 7.76 36.76
CA ALA A 238 23.08 6.89 37.34
C ALA A 238 22.59 7.42 38.69
N ASN A 239 21.27 7.48 38.88
CA ASN A 239 20.62 7.87 40.12
C ASN A 239 19.98 6.66 40.86
N ALA A 240 20.17 5.44 40.34
CA ALA A 240 19.63 4.21 40.91
C ALA A 240 20.61 3.03 40.79
N ARG A 241 20.34 1.99 41.58
CA ARG A 241 21.14 0.75 41.62
C ARG A 241 21.31 0.12 40.24
N HIS A 242 22.42 -0.61 40.09
CA HIS A 242 22.80 -1.29 38.86
C HIS A 242 23.01 -0.32 37.68
N GLY A 243 23.52 0.90 37.93
CA GLY A 243 23.87 1.87 36.89
C GLY A 243 22.67 2.27 36.02
N ARG A 244 21.52 2.48 36.66
CA ARG A 244 20.29 2.91 35.98
C ARG A 244 20.00 4.37 36.29
N TYR A 245 19.31 5.01 35.35
CA TYR A 245 18.72 6.32 35.53
C TYR A 245 17.20 6.19 35.53
N VAL A 246 16.56 6.55 36.63
CA VAL A 246 15.10 6.61 36.79
C VAL A 246 14.65 8.03 36.47
N LEU A 247 13.72 8.17 35.53
CA LEU A 247 13.14 9.48 35.17
C LEU A 247 12.18 9.93 36.27
N ALA A 248 12.13 11.24 36.55
CA ALA A 248 11.09 11.78 37.43
C ALA A 248 9.68 11.63 36.80
N ALA A 249 9.62 11.67 35.47
CA ALA A 249 8.40 11.47 34.72
C ALA A 249 7.88 10.03 34.78
N LYS A 250 6.57 9.88 35.04
CA LYS A 250 5.83 8.63 34.84
C LYS A 250 5.11 8.64 33.50
N VAL A 251 4.95 7.46 32.91
CA VAL A 251 4.14 7.27 31.70
C VAL A 251 2.81 6.59 32.04
N SER A 252 1.75 7.01 31.38
CA SER A 252 0.48 6.28 31.35
C SER A 252 0.12 5.97 29.91
N PHE A 253 -0.52 4.85 29.61
CA PHE A 253 -1.00 4.61 28.25
C PHE A 253 -2.53 4.50 28.24
N PRO A 254 -3.27 5.56 27.87
CA PRO A 254 -4.73 5.50 27.83
C PRO A 254 -5.23 4.48 26.79
N HIS A 255 -4.58 4.42 25.62
CA HIS A 255 -4.92 3.46 24.59
C HIS A 255 -4.19 2.13 24.83
N ARG A 256 -4.95 1.05 25.06
CA ARG A 256 -4.45 -0.31 25.34
C ARG A 256 -3.51 -0.40 26.54
N GLY A 257 -3.71 0.47 27.54
CA GLY A 257 -2.94 0.45 28.78
C GLY A 257 -3.02 -0.89 29.51
N ASP A 258 -4.20 -1.49 29.55
CA ASP A 258 -4.45 -2.77 30.25
C ASP A 258 -3.65 -3.89 29.60
N ALA A 259 -3.79 -4.05 28.28
CA ALA A 259 -3.03 -5.04 27.52
C ALA A 259 -1.50 -4.85 27.64
N TRP A 260 -1.03 -3.61 27.77
CA TRP A 260 0.37 -3.33 28.04
C TRP A 260 0.77 -3.71 29.47
N ARG A 261 -0.03 -3.34 30.48
CA ARG A 261 0.20 -3.70 31.89
C ARG A 261 0.22 -5.20 32.12
N ASP A 262 -0.67 -5.95 31.47
CA ASP A 262 -0.70 -7.41 31.52
C ASP A 262 0.64 -8.01 31.05
N ARG A 263 1.21 -7.45 29.97
CA ARG A 263 2.50 -7.91 29.44
C ARG A 263 3.65 -7.58 30.36
N VAL A 264 3.68 -6.36 30.89
CA VAL A 264 4.71 -5.90 31.84
C VAL A 264 4.70 -6.75 33.10
N THR A 265 3.51 -7.00 33.65
CA THR A 265 3.31 -7.82 34.86
C THR A 265 3.72 -9.28 34.60
N ALA A 266 3.39 -9.82 33.43
CA ALA A 266 3.76 -11.17 33.02
C ALA A 266 5.18 -11.28 32.44
N ASN A 267 6.02 -10.24 32.53
CA ASN A 267 7.40 -10.24 31.99
C ASN A 267 7.49 -10.64 30.51
N ARG A 268 6.47 -10.33 29.70
CA ARG A 268 6.45 -10.61 28.25
C ARG A 268 7.19 -9.52 27.50
N ALA A 269 7.89 -9.88 26.42
CA ALA A 269 8.65 -8.91 25.63
C ALA A 269 7.83 -7.67 25.23
N VAL A 270 8.37 -6.50 25.57
CA VAL A 270 7.91 -5.17 25.12
C VAL A 270 9.12 -4.35 24.69
N ALA A 271 9.13 -3.90 23.44
CA ALA A 271 10.14 -2.97 22.94
C ALA A 271 9.76 -1.54 23.30
N TYR A 272 10.73 -0.74 23.71
CA TYR A 272 10.52 0.67 24.04
C TYR A 272 11.36 1.57 23.17
N ARG A 273 10.81 2.74 22.83
CA ARG A 273 11.51 3.84 22.17
C ARG A 273 11.18 5.16 22.82
N ILE A 274 12.21 5.86 23.29
CA ILE A 274 12.13 7.24 23.77
C ILE A 274 12.59 8.16 22.64
N HIS A 275 11.85 9.24 22.36
CA HIS A 275 12.26 10.22 21.36
C HIS A 275 11.78 11.63 21.68
N GLU A 276 12.56 12.60 21.26
CA GLU A 276 12.24 14.03 21.33
C GLU A 276 11.53 14.46 20.04
N ASP A 277 10.41 15.15 20.20
CA ASP A 277 9.75 15.95 19.19
C ASP A 277 10.13 17.41 19.44
N VAL A 278 11.17 17.84 18.73
CA VAL A 278 11.75 19.20 18.86
C VAL A 278 10.73 20.27 18.52
N ASP A 279 9.88 20.04 17.52
CA ASP A 279 8.90 21.04 17.07
C ASP A 279 7.81 21.30 18.11
N ARG A 280 7.55 20.31 18.97
CA ARG A 280 6.58 20.44 20.06
C ARG A 280 7.24 20.64 21.43
N CYS A 281 8.57 20.61 21.51
CA CYS A 281 9.35 20.56 22.74
C CYS A 281 8.84 19.46 23.69
N ARG A 282 8.69 18.23 23.19
CA ARG A 282 8.09 17.12 23.95
C ARG A 282 8.87 15.82 23.79
N TRP A 283 8.97 15.08 24.88
CA TRP A 283 9.46 13.70 24.86
C TRP A 283 8.30 12.70 24.88
N TYR A 284 8.47 11.62 24.11
CA TYR A 284 7.49 10.55 24.01
C TYR A 284 8.15 9.19 24.25
N LEU A 285 7.43 8.33 24.93
CA LEU A 285 7.74 6.92 25.06
C LEU A 285 6.75 6.12 24.20
N THR A 286 7.29 5.28 23.32
CA THR A 286 6.50 4.32 22.53
C THR A 286 6.79 2.92 23.02
N ALA A 287 5.74 2.18 23.39
CA ALA A 287 5.81 0.76 23.71
C ALA A 287 5.28 -0.05 22.53
N SER A 288 6.00 -1.10 22.13
CA SER A 288 5.63 -1.96 21.00
C SER A 288 5.75 -3.43 21.35
N TRP A 289 4.81 -4.26 20.89
CA TRP A 289 4.87 -5.70 21.07
C TRP A 289 4.17 -6.43 19.94
N THR A 290 4.46 -7.73 19.82
CA THR A 290 3.80 -8.62 18.86
C THR A 290 2.50 -9.18 19.43
N ILE A 291 1.50 -9.25 18.58
CA ILE A 291 0.25 -9.97 18.85
C ILE A 291 0.20 -11.21 17.94
N PRO A 292 -0.40 -12.32 18.40
CA PRO A 292 -0.57 -13.50 17.55
C PRO A 292 -1.22 -13.10 16.22
N ALA A 293 -0.65 -13.57 15.11
CA ALA A 293 -1.23 -13.32 13.81
C ALA A 293 -2.65 -13.90 13.79
N ALA A 294 -3.62 -13.08 13.35
CA ALA A 294 -4.98 -13.56 13.16
C ALA A 294 -4.96 -14.74 12.19
N ARG A 295 -5.69 -15.82 12.51
CA ARG A 295 -5.88 -16.91 11.56
C ARG A 295 -6.70 -16.39 10.37
N PRO A 296 -6.28 -16.64 9.13
CA PRO A 296 -7.03 -16.20 7.96
C PRO A 296 -8.42 -16.83 7.99
N MET A 297 -9.46 -15.98 7.98
CA MET A 297 -10.82 -16.44 7.77
C MET A 297 -10.95 -16.99 6.34
N PRO A 298 -11.58 -18.15 6.13
CA PRO A 298 -11.86 -18.65 4.79
C PRO A 298 -12.69 -17.64 3.98
N LEU A 299 -12.37 -17.48 2.69
CA LEU A 299 -13.11 -16.57 1.81
C LEU A 299 -14.60 -16.91 1.72
N ALA A 300 -14.96 -18.20 1.78
CA ALA A 300 -16.36 -18.63 1.79
C ALA A 300 -17.13 -17.98 2.96
N THR A 301 -16.55 -18.00 4.17
CA THR A 301 -17.12 -17.38 5.36
C THR A 301 -17.26 -15.87 5.21
N ALA A 302 -16.27 -15.20 4.61
CA ALA A 302 -16.30 -13.75 4.39
C ALA A 302 -17.41 -13.29 3.42
N ARG A 303 -17.98 -14.21 2.61
CA ARG A 303 -18.93 -13.92 1.54
C ARG A 303 -20.38 -14.26 1.87
N VAL A 304 -20.63 -15.02 2.94
CA VAL A 304 -21.95 -15.64 3.24
C VAL A 304 -23.10 -14.65 3.18
N ASN A 305 -22.95 -13.46 3.78
CA ASN A 305 -24.04 -12.48 3.87
C ASN A 305 -24.00 -11.41 2.77
N GLY A 306 -23.19 -11.60 1.73
CA GLY A 306 -22.84 -10.55 0.78
C GLY A 306 -21.63 -9.72 1.24
N ILE A 307 -21.39 -8.59 0.58
CA ILE A 307 -20.19 -7.78 0.81
C ILE A 307 -20.39 -6.30 0.47
N ILE A 308 -19.63 -5.41 1.09
CA ILE A 308 -19.56 -4.00 0.70
C ILE A 308 -18.36 -3.81 -0.24
N GLY A 309 -18.61 -3.51 -1.52
CA GLY A 309 -17.56 -3.17 -2.47
C GLY A 309 -17.19 -1.69 -2.40
N VAL A 310 -15.89 -1.39 -2.26
CA VAL A 310 -15.39 -0.02 -2.05
C VAL A 310 -14.36 0.37 -3.11
N ASP A 311 -14.71 1.37 -3.92
CA ASP A 311 -13.80 2.05 -4.84
C ASP A 311 -13.14 3.25 -4.12
N THR A 312 -11.81 3.35 -4.23
CA THR A 312 -11.04 4.37 -3.51
C THR A 312 -10.69 5.53 -4.45
N ASN A 313 -11.20 6.73 -4.17
CA ASN A 313 -11.01 7.91 -5.01
C ASN A 313 -10.21 9.02 -4.33
N ALA A 314 -9.97 10.09 -5.06
CA ALA A 314 -9.16 11.22 -4.61
C ALA A 314 -9.66 11.94 -3.36
N ASP A 315 -10.99 11.95 -3.19
CA ASP A 315 -11.77 12.82 -2.32
C ASP A 315 -12.84 12.04 -1.56
N HIS A 316 -13.05 10.76 -1.88
CA HIS A 316 -14.01 9.90 -1.18
C HIS A 316 -13.74 8.41 -1.36
N LEU A 317 -14.33 7.60 -0.49
CA LEU A 317 -14.60 6.18 -0.73
C LEU A 317 -16.02 6.04 -1.29
N ALA A 318 -16.16 5.44 -2.46
CA ALA A 318 -17.47 5.09 -3.03
C ALA A 318 -17.78 3.63 -2.68
N ALA A 319 -18.84 3.40 -1.93
CA ALA A 319 -19.16 2.08 -1.40
C ALA A 319 -20.58 1.66 -1.76
N TRP A 320 -20.76 0.40 -2.16
CA TRP A 320 -22.08 -0.19 -2.37
C TRP A 320 -22.15 -1.54 -1.69
N ARG A 321 -23.25 -1.81 -1.00
CA ARG A 321 -23.58 -3.12 -0.48
C ARG A 321 -24.06 -4.04 -1.60
N LEU A 322 -23.59 -5.27 -1.62
CA LEU A 322 -24.05 -6.34 -2.49
C LEU A 322 -24.57 -7.49 -1.64
N ASP A 323 -25.62 -8.17 -2.12
CA ASP A 323 -26.08 -9.45 -1.57
C ASP A 323 -25.11 -10.60 -1.92
N GLU A 324 -25.42 -11.80 -1.45
CA GLU A 324 -24.65 -13.04 -1.72
C GLU A 324 -24.54 -13.39 -3.23
N HIS A 325 -25.46 -12.91 -4.06
CA HIS A 325 -25.47 -13.10 -5.51
C HIS A 325 -24.76 -11.96 -6.27
N GLY A 326 -24.23 -10.98 -5.54
CA GLY A 326 -23.55 -9.83 -6.10
C GLY A 326 -24.47 -8.77 -6.70
N ASN A 327 -25.74 -8.72 -6.31
CA ASN A 327 -26.65 -7.66 -6.71
C ASN A 327 -26.54 -6.46 -5.74
N PRO A 328 -26.48 -5.21 -6.23
CA PRO A 328 -26.43 -4.04 -5.37
C PRO A 328 -27.71 -3.87 -4.54
N VAL A 329 -27.58 -3.70 -3.22
CA VAL A 329 -28.70 -3.56 -2.28
C VAL A 329 -28.72 -2.16 -1.65
N GLY A 330 -29.82 -1.44 -1.84
CA GLY A 330 -30.00 -0.08 -1.36
C GLY A 330 -29.18 0.96 -2.13
N GLU A 331 -29.01 2.14 -1.54
CA GLU A 331 -28.31 3.26 -2.16
C GLU A 331 -26.79 3.20 -1.94
N PRO A 332 -25.98 3.64 -2.93
CA PRO A 332 -24.54 3.77 -2.75
C PRO A 332 -24.24 4.83 -1.69
N ARG A 333 -23.15 4.63 -0.93
CA ARG A 333 -22.67 5.57 0.08
C ARG A 333 -21.33 6.15 -0.30
N ARG A 334 -21.13 7.42 0.04
CA ARG A 334 -19.85 8.12 -0.13
C ARG A 334 -19.31 8.56 1.22
N PHE A 335 -18.04 8.25 1.45
CA PHE A 335 -17.29 8.67 2.62
C PHE A 335 -16.20 9.64 2.20
N CYS A 336 -16.55 10.93 2.20
CA CYS A 336 -15.67 12.00 1.72
C CYS A 336 -14.52 12.28 2.71
N TYR A 337 -13.40 12.74 2.17
CA TYR A 337 -12.25 13.25 2.91
C TYR A 337 -11.55 14.34 2.10
N ASP A 338 -10.85 15.25 2.79
CA ASP A 338 -9.99 16.24 2.14
C ASP A 338 -8.51 15.86 2.27
N LEU A 339 -7.85 15.68 1.12
CA LEU A 339 -6.42 15.38 1.02
C LEU A 339 -5.55 16.61 0.65
N SER A 340 -6.07 17.82 0.75
CA SER A 340 -5.37 19.06 0.40
C SER A 340 -4.31 19.48 1.44
N SER A 341 -4.48 19.06 2.69
CA SER A 341 -3.71 19.55 3.85
C SER A 341 -2.43 18.74 4.13
N ASN A 342 -1.77 19.05 5.25
CA ASN A 342 -0.54 18.39 5.70
C ASN A 342 -0.76 16.89 5.99
N ALA A 343 0.33 16.14 6.16
CA ALA A 343 0.27 14.67 6.29
C ALA A 343 -0.55 14.18 7.51
N ASP A 344 -0.54 14.93 8.60
CA ASP A 344 -1.25 14.56 9.84
C ASP A 344 -2.75 14.80 9.69
N HIS A 345 -3.13 15.95 9.12
CA HIS A 345 -4.52 16.27 8.82
C HIS A 345 -5.11 15.29 7.80
N ARG A 346 -4.34 14.94 6.76
CA ARG A 346 -4.73 13.90 5.79
C ARG A 346 -4.98 12.56 6.47
N ASP A 347 -4.12 12.14 7.41
CA ASP A 347 -4.34 10.89 8.15
C ASP A 347 -5.61 10.96 8.99
N ALA A 348 -5.89 12.10 9.63
CA ALA A 348 -7.12 12.30 10.41
C ALA A 348 -8.39 12.23 9.55
N GLN A 349 -8.39 12.90 8.39
CA GLN A 349 -9.50 12.87 7.43
C GLN A 349 -9.77 11.45 6.93
N VAL A 350 -8.72 10.72 6.55
CA VAL A 350 -8.84 9.31 6.14
C VAL A 350 -9.40 8.46 7.28
N ARG A 351 -8.92 8.60 8.52
CA ARG A 351 -9.45 7.86 9.67
C ARG A 351 -10.94 8.16 9.88
N HIS A 352 -11.36 9.42 9.80
CA HIS A 352 -12.77 9.79 9.98
C HIS A 352 -13.68 9.13 8.93
N ALA A 353 -13.28 9.16 7.65
CA ALA A 353 -14.01 8.48 6.59
C ALA A 353 -14.06 6.95 6.80
N LEU A 354 -12.95 6.34 7.20
CA LEU A 354 -12.89 4.90 7.50
C LEU A 354 -13.76 4.51 8.69
N ILE A 355 -13.82 5.31 9.77
CA ILE A 355 -14.72 5.05 10.91
C ILE A 355 -16.17 4.97 10.44
N ARG A 356 -16.60 5.95 9.61
CA ARG A 356 -17.96 5.96 9.07
C ARG A 356 -18.25 4.74 8.19
N LEU A 357 -17.30 4.34 7.35
CA LEU A 357 -17.41 3.13 6.52
C LEU A 357 -17.51 1.87 7.40
N LEU A 358 -16.66 1.74 8.41
CA LEU A 358 -16.60 0.57 9.28
C LEU A 358 -17.84 0.46 10.18
N HIS A 359 -18.35 1.57 10.71
CA HIS A 359 -19.62 1.57 11.44
C HIS A 359 -20.80 1.17 10.54
N TRP A 360 -20.76 1.57 9.26
CA TRP A 360 -21.78 1.14 8.31
C TRP A 360 -21.67 -0.36 7.99
N ALA A 361 -20.46 -0.89 7.80
CA ALA A 361 -20.23 -2.32 7.62
C ALA A 361 -20.66 -3.14 8.84
N LYS A 362 -20.29 -2.70 10.05
CA LYS A 362 -20.67 -3.33 11.32
C LYS A 362 -22.19 -3.39 11.50
N ARG A 363 -22.90 -2.30 11.19
CA ARG A 363 -24.36 -2.23 11.29
C ARG A 363 -25.07 -3.29 10.43
N HIS A 364 -24.47 -3.67 9.31
CA HIS A 364 -25.03 -4.67 8.40
C HIS A 364 -24.41 -6.06 8.55
N GLY A 365 -23.41 -6.24 9.41
CA GLY A 365 -22.72 -7.52 9.58
C GLY A 365 -21.98 -7.99 8.32
N LEU A 366 -21.45 -7.05 7.54
CA LEU A 366 -20.84 -7.33 6.23
C LEU A 366 -19.32 -7.13 6.22
N SER A 367 -18.65 -7.97 5.43
CA SER A 367 -17.26 -7.79 5.03
C SER A 367 -17.10 -6.59 4.08
N ILE A 368 -15.87 -6.10 3.95
CA ILE A 368 -15.51 -5.02 3.03
C ILE A 368 -14.58 -5.56 1.93
N ALA A 369 -14.89 -5.27 0.67
CA ALA A 369 -14.03 -5.55 -0.47
C ALA A 369 -13.33 -4.27 -0.97
N ILE A 370 -12.02 -4.34 -1.13
CA ILE A 370 -11.19 -3.27 -1.70
C ILE A 370 -10.27 -3.81 -2.78
N GLU A 371 -9.79 -2.93 -3.65
CA GLU A 371 -8.74 -3.27 -4.62
C GLU A 371 -7.36 -3.42 -3.97
N ASP A 372 -6.53 -4.29 -4.55
CA ASP A 372 -5.09 -4.36 -4.29
C ASP A 372 -4.37 -3.20 -4.96
N LEU A 373 -4.53 -2.04 -4.33
CA LEU A 373 -3.98 -0.79 -4.81
C LEU A 373 -2.53 -0.62 -4.36
N ASP A 374 -1.60 -1.39 -4.94
CA ASP A 374 -0.18 -1.04 -4.88
C ASP A 374 0.17 0.02 -5.94
N PHE A 375 -0.04 1.28 -5.58
CA PHE A 375 0.31 2.41 -6.44
C PHE A 375 1.82 2.70 -6.50
N ALA A 376 2.71 1.89 -5.92
CA ALA A 376 4.16 2.10 -6.07
C ALA A 376 4.56 2.19 -7.56
N ALA A 377 3.93 1.40 -8.42
CA ALA A 377 4.19 1.37 -9.87
C ALA A 377 3.48 2.48 -10.68
N GLN A 378 2.46 3.15 -10.13
CA GLN A 378 1.57 4.05 -10.89
C GLN A 378 1.87 5.54 -10.71
N LYS A 379 2.83 5.91 -9.89
CA LYS A 379 3.22 7.31 -9.60
C LYS A 379 4.09 7.96 -10.68
N THR A 380 4.25 7.32 -11.84
CA THR A 380 5.17 7.85 -12.87
C THR A 380 4.57 9.10 -13.52
N ARG A 381 5.36 10.19 -13.50
CA ARG A 381 5.11 11.45 -14.24
C ARG A 381 4.74 11.20 -15.71
N GLU A 382 5.22 10.08 -16.24
CA GLU A 382 5.24 9.67 -17.64
C GLU A 382 3.89 9.13 -18.13
N LYS A 383 3.09 8.54 -17.24
CA LYS A 383 1.75 8.00 -17.55
C LYS A 383 0.65 9.08 -17.63
N HIS A 384 0.79 10.18 -16.87
CA HIS A 384 -0.28 11.15 -16.66
C HIS A 384 -0.06 12.54 -17.28
N GLY A 385 1.04 12.73 -18.02
CA GLY A 385 1.27 13.94 -18.84
C GLY A 385 1.11 15.25 -18.06
N ARG A 386 0.53 16.30 -18.67
CA ARG A 386 0.38 17.65 -18.08
C ARG A 386 -0.68 17.79 -16.97
N ARG A 387 -1.42 16.73 -16.57
CA ARG A 387 -2.47 16.81 -15.52
C ARG A 387 -1.87 17.03 -14.13
N LYS A 388 -1.29 18.22 -13.88
CA LYS A 388 -0.58 18.59 -12.64
C LYS A 388 -1.49 18.47 -11.41
N ARG A 389 -2.76 18.85 -11.51
CA ARG A 389 -3.76 18.69 -10.43
C ARG A 389 -4.02 17.22 -10.11
N PHE A 390 -4.31 16.39 -11.11
CA PHE A 390 -4.49 14.94 -10.96
C PHE A 390 -3.23 14.24 -10.41
N ARG A 391 -2.03 14.65 -10.85
CA ARG A 391 -0.76 14.14 -10.32
C ARG A 391 -0.51 14.55 -8.89
N LYS A 392 -0.77 15.82 -8.51
CA LYS A 392 -0.70 16.27 -7.11
C LYS A 392 -1.62 15.43 -6.22
N LEU A 393 -2.79 15.10 -6.74
CA LEU A 393 -3.82 14.32 -6.08
C LEU A 393 -3.44 12.84 -5.94
N ILE A 394 -2.88 12.19 -6.97
CA ILE A 394 -2.31 10.82 -6.88
C ILE A 394 -1.06 10.78 -5.98
N CYS A 395 -0.17 11.77 -6.08
CA CYS A 395 1.01 11.88 -5.21
C CYS A 395 0.63 12.17 -3.75
N GLY A 396 -0.52 12.83 -3.54
CA GLY A 396 -1.09 13.13 -2.23
C GLY A 396 -1.89 11.98 -1.62
N MET A 397 -2.32 11.00 -2.41
CA MET A 397 -3.14 9.88 -1.95
C MET A 397 -2.29 8.79 -1.30
N PRO A 398 -2.39 8.59 0.02
CA PRO A 398 -1.52 7.66 0.73
C PRO A 398 -2.14 6.26 0.71
N VAL A 399 -2.37 5.68 -0.47
CA VAL A 399 -3.22 4.47 -0.60
C VAL A 399 -2.72 3.27 0.20
N ALA A 400 -1.41 3.02 0.21
CA ALA A 400 -0.83 1.98 1.07
C ALA A 400 -1.12 2.25 2.56
N LYS A 401 -1.10 3.53 2.98
CA LYS A 401 -1.47 3.95 4.34
C LYS A 401 -2.97 3.82 4.57
N LEU A 402 -3.81 4.15 3.58
CA LEU A 402 -5.26 4.00 3.67
C LEU A 402 -5.64 2.53 3.83
N ARG A 403 -5.06 1.63 3.03
CA ARG A 403 -5.24 0.18 3.15
C ARG A 403 -4.76 -0.32 4.50
N SER A 404 -3.55 0.03 4.94
CA SER A 404 -3.05 -0.44 6.24
C SER A 404 -3.89 0.08 7.41
N ARG A 405 -4.39 1.32 7.33
CA ARG A 405 -5.34 1.89 8.29
C ARG A 405 -6.67 1.14 8.28
N LEU A 406 -7.27 0.91 7.11
CA LEU A 406 -8.52 0.17 6.98
C LEU A 406 -8.40 -1.23 7.58
N VAL A 407 -7.37 -2.00 7.20
CA VAL A 407 -7.13 -3.36 7.72
C VAL A 407 -6.94 -3.34 9.23
N SER A 408 -6.15 -2.39 9.76
CA SER A 408 -5.94 -2.28 11.21
C SER A 408 -7.26 -1.99 11.94
N MET A 409 -8.00 -0.97 11.49
CA MET A 409 -9.26 -0.54 12.13
C MET A 409 -10.39 -1.56 11.95
N ALA A 410 -10.41 -2.29 10.83
CA ALA A 410 -11.35 -3.37 10.60
C ALA A 410 -11.08 -4.56 11.52
N ALA A 411 -9.81 -4.92 11.73
CA ALA A 411 -9.42 -5.95 12.69
C ALA A 411 -9.88 -5.63 14.12
N GLU A 412 -9.78 -4.37 14.55
CA GLU A 412 -10.31 -3.93 15.86
C GLU A 412 -11.81 -4.12 16.02
N LEU A 413 -12.56 -4.05 14.92
CA LEU A 413 -14.02 -4.15 14.92
C LEU A 413 -14.51 -5.54 14.52
N GLY A 414 -13.60 -6.50 14.30
CA GLY A 414 -13.95 -7.84 13.81
C GLY A 414 -14.50 -7.87 12.38
N ILE A 415 -14.19 -6.85 11.57
CA ILE A 415 -14.66 -6.74 10.18
C ILE A 415 -13.62 -7.35 9.24
N THR A 416 -14.05 -8.29 8.41
CA THR A 416 -13.19 -8.93 7.41
C THR A 416 -12.99 -8.03 6.20
N VAL A 417 -11.74 -7.89 5.75
CA VAL A 417 -11.39 -7.14 4.53
C VAL A 417 -10.93 -8.13 3.45
N VAL A 418 -11.63 -8.14 2.32
CA VAL A 418 -11.28 -8.93 1.14
C VAL A 418 -10.58 -8.01 0.13
N VAL A 419 -9.42 -8.43 -0.34
CA VAL A 419 -8.63 -7.73 -1.34
C VAL A 419 -8.82 -8.40 -2.69
N VAL A 420 -9.04 -7.60 -3.73
CA VAL A 420 -9.23 -8.08 -5.11
C VAL A 420 -8.23 -7.44 -6.06
N ASP A 421 -7.87 -8.13 -7.13
CA ASP A 421 -7.09 -7.53 -8.21
C ASP A 421 -7.80 -6.27 -8.76
N PRO A 422 -7.13 -5.11 -8.94
CA PRO A 422 -7.71 -3.90 -9.55
C PRO A 422 -7.97 -4.00 -11.07
N ALA A 423 -7.58 -5.08 -11.74
CA ALA A 423 -7.68 -5.23 -13.19
C ALA A 423 -9.10 -5.00 -13.70
N TYR A 424 -9.30 -3.98 -14.54
CA TYR A 424 -10.54 -3.73 -15.28
C TYR A 424 -11.80 -3.43 -14.46
N THR A 425 -11.76 -3.42 -13.12
CA THR A 425 -12.90 -3.14 -12.22
C THR A 425 -13.63 -1.84 -12.58
N SER A 426 -12.89 -0.75 -12.70
CA SER A 426 -13.39 0.57 -13.05
C SER A 426 -13.99 0.65 -14.45
N GLN A 427 -13.50 -0.16 -15.40
CA GLN A 427 -13.99 -0.16 -16.78
C GLN A 427 -15.23 -1.03 -16.91
N TRP A 428 -15.18 -2.25 -16.40
CA TRP A 428 -16.28 -3.20 -16.43
C TRP A 428 -17.44 -2.77 -15.53
N GLY A 429 -17.16 -2.12 -14.40
CA GLY A 429 -18.16 -1.41 -13.61
C GLY A 429 -18.92 -0.38 -14.44
N ALA A 430 -18.20 0.55 -15.07
CA ALA A 430 -18.81 1.56 -15.95
C ALA A 430 -19.61 0.93 -17.10
N GLN A 431 -19.06 -0.10 -17.74
CA GLN A 431 -19.65 -0.75 -18.90
C GLN A 431 -20.92 -1.55 -18.57
N HIS A 432 -20.93 -2.30 -17.47
CA HIS A 432 -21.99 -3.27 -17.17
C HIS A 432 -22.95 -2.83 -16.07
N TRP A 433 -22.58 -1.85 -15.24
CA TRP A 433 -23.36 -1.49 -14.04
C TRP A 433 -23.77 -0.02 -14.00
N GLN A 434 -23.02 0.91 -14.60
CA GLN A 434 -23.35 2.33 -14.49
C GLN A 434 -24.71 2.68 -15.10
N ARG A 435 -24.93 2.36 -16.39
CA ARG A 435 -26.22 2.63 -17.05
C ARG A 435 -27.37 1.84 -16.41
N PRO A 436 -27.25 0.52 -16.19
CA PRO A 436 -28.37 -0.26 -15.65
C PRO A 436 -28.79 0.11 -14.23
N LEU A 437 -27.88 0.67 -13.41
CA LEU A 437 -28.19 1.09 -12.05
C LEU A 437 -28.66 2.54 -11.96
N THR A 438 -28.53 3.31 -13.05
CA THR A 438 -29.04 4.68 -13.15
C THR A 438 -30.54 4.63 -13.41
N SER A 439 -31.32 5.30 -12.56
CA SER A 439 -32.76 5.50 -12.72
C SER A 439 -33.09 7.00 -12.69
N THR A 440 -34.35 7.35 -12.94
CA THR A 440 -34.85 8.73 -12.81
C THR A 440 -34.57 9.33 -11.43
N ASN A 441 -34.64 8.50 -10.37
CA ASN A 441 -34.43 8.93 -8.99
C ASN A 441 -32.99 8.68 -8.49
N ARG A 442 -32.13 8.02 -9.27
CA ARG A 442 -30.77 7.67 -8.84
C ARG A 442 -29.75 7.79 -9.97
N LYS A 443 -28.81 8.73 -9.83
CA LYS A 443 -27.68 8.87 -10.73
C LYS A 443 -26.48 8.04 -10.26
N THR A 444 -26.22 6.91 -10.89
CA THR A 444 -25.05 6.07 -10.59
C THR A 444 -23.80 6.63 -11.26
N THR A 445 -22.76 6.90 -10.47
CA THR A 445 -21.47 7.30 -11.02
C THR A 445 -20.62 6.10 -11.42
N ARG A 446 -19.55 6.38 -12.17
CA ARG A 446 -18.53 5.37 -12.50
C ARG A 446 -17.91 4.74 -11.25
N HIS A 447 -17.73 5.51 -10.18
CA HIS A 447 -17.12 5.06 -8.92
C HIS A 447 -18.05 4.13 -8.15
N ASP A 448 -19.33 4.48 -8.10
CA ASP A 448 -20.36 3.61 -7.50
C ASP A 448 -20.41 2.27 -8.27
N ALA A 449 -20.36 2.32 -9.61
CA ALA A 449 -20.33 1.13 -10.45
C ALA A 449 -19.02 0.32 -10.33
N ALA A 450 -17.89 0.97 -10.06
CA ALA A 450 -16.62 0.31 -9.76
C ALA A 450 -16.71 -0.44 -8.41
N GLY A 451 -17.34 0.16 -7.39
CA GLY A 451 -17.64 -0.50 -6.13
C GLY A 451 -18.42 -1.81 -6.31
N VAL A 452 -19.42 -1.82 -7.20
CA VAL A 452 -20.14 -3.06 -7.56
C VAL A 452 -19.23 -4.09 -8.21
N ALA A 453 -18.37 -3.69 -9.15
CA ALA A 453 -17.42 -4.60 -9.78
C ALA A 453 -16.44 -5.23 -8.77
N ILE A 454 -15.96 -4.43 -7.82
CA ILE A 454 -15.08 -4.86 -6.73
C ILE A 454 -15.80 -5.88 -5.83
N GLY A 455 -17.02 -5.56 -5.39
CA GLY A 455 -17.82 -6.45 -4.55
C GLY A 455 -18.13 -7.79 -5.24
N ARG A 456 -18.51 -7.76 -6.52
CA ARG A 456 -18.78 -8.99 -7.28
C ARG A 456 -17.53 -9.86 -7.42
N ARG A 457 -16.38 -9.26 -7.74
CA ARG A 457 -15.12 -9.99 -7.80
C ARG A 457 -14.76 -10.60 -6.45
N ALA A 458 -14.97 -9.86 -5.37
CA ALA A 458 -14.71 -10.34 -4.03
C ALA A 458 -15.61 -11.52 -3.63
N LEU A 459 -16.85 -11.57 -4.14
CA LEU A 459 -17.78 -12.71 -3.99
C LEU A 459 -17.44 -13.90 -4.88
N GLY A 460 -16.56 -13.73 -5.88
CA GLY A 460 -16.27 -14.75 -6.90
C GLY A 460 -17.24 -14.74 -8.09
N HIS A 461 -18.06 -13.70 -8.22
CA HIS A 461 -19.01 -13.55 -9.32
C HIS A 461 -18.38 -12.83 -10.52
N PRO A 462 -18.75 -13.20 -11.76
CA PRO A 462 -18.39 -12.43 -12.95
C PRO A 462 -18.91 -10.98 -12.84
N ILE A 463 -18.07 -10.02 -13.20
CA ILE A 463 -18.48 -8.59 -13.22
C ILE A 463 -19.49 -8.35 -14.33
N ARG A 464 -19.42 -9.07 -15.46
CA ARG A 464 -20.38 -8.92 -16.54
C ARG A 464 -21.79 -9.30 -16.06
N ARG A 465 -22.74 -8.39 -16.23
CA ARG A 465 -24.16 -8.69 -16.06
C ARG A 465 -24.60 -9.59 -17.21
N ARG A 466 -25.29 -10.71 -16.93
CA ARG A 466 -25.92 -11.51 -17.99
C ARG A 466 -26.98 -10.64 -18.67
N THR A 467 -26.95 -10.58 -20.00
CA THR A 467 -27.98 -9.89 -20.79
C THR A 467 -29.31 -10.59 -20.55
N ALA A 468 -30.39 -9.85 -20.30
CA ALA A 468 -31.72 -10.44 -20.36
C ALA A 468 -31.91 -11.03 -21.77
N PRO A 469 -32.53 -12.21 -21.92
CA PRO A 469 -32.88 -12.70 -23.25
C PRO A 469 -33.71 -11.62 -24.00
N PRO A 470 -33.65 -11.60 -25.34
CA PRO A 470 -34.53 -10.74 -26.13
C PRO A 470 -35.98 -10.88 -25.68
N ARG A 471 -36.77 -9.82 -25.87
CA ARG A 471 -38.22 -9.93 -25.68
C ARG A 471 -38.74 -10.83 -26.81
N ASP A 472 -39.31 -11.97 -26.45
CA ASP A 472 -39.85 -12.90 -27.44
C ASP A 472 -41.24 -12.42 -27.95
N ASP A 473 -41.91 -11.49 -27.25
CA ASP A 473 -43.27 -11.05 -27.53
C ASP A 473 -43.68 -9.72 -26.84
N GLN A 474 -44.61 -8.97 -27.45
CA GLN A 474 -45.14 -7.66 -27.00
C GLN A 474 -46.26 -7.74 -25.95
N SER A 475 -46.41 -8.85 -25.22
CA SER A 475 -47.45 -8.94 -24.18
C SER A 475 -46.85 -9.08 -22.79
N ASP A 476 -47.26 -8.21 -21.89
CA ASP A 476 -46.89 -8.13 -20.47
C ASP A 476 -47.38 -9.37 -19.68
N ARG A 477 -46.81 -10.54 -19.96
CA ARG A 477 -47.00 -11.74 -19.15
C ARG A 477 -45.66 -12.40 -18.84
N ARG A 478 -44.97 -11.85 -17.83
CA ARG A 478 -44.12 -12.57 -16.84
C ARG A 478 -43.33 -11.55 -16.03
N GLY A 479 -43.45 -11.61 -14.69
CA GLY A 479 -42.73 -10.74 -13.76
C GLY A 479 -41.21 -10.75 -13.95
N HIS A 480 -40.56 -9.66 -13.53
CA HIS A 480 -39.12 -9.40 -13.67
C HIS A 480 -38.24 -10.61 -13.33
N ARG A 481 -37.87 -11.41 -14.33
CA ARG A 481 -36.85 -12.46 -14.18
C ARG A 481 -35.46 -11.82 -14.24
N THR A 482 -35.09 -11.12 -13.17
CA THR A 482 -33.69 -10.88 -12.81
C THR A 482 -33.35 -11.71 -11.57
N ALA A 483 -33.56 -13.02 -11.64
CA ALA A 483 -32.95 -13.96 -10.71
C ALA A 483 -31.70 -14.54 -11.36
N GLN A 484 -30.50 -14.12 -10.91
CA GLN A 484 -29.27 -14.87 -11.21
C GLN A 484 -29.14 -15.97 -10.16
N ALA A 485 -29.53 -17.20 -10.52
CA ALA A 485 -29.36 -18.37 -9.66
C ALA A 485 -27.93 -18.95 -9.79
N GLY A 486 -27.34 -19.27 -8.62
CA GLY A 486 -26.39 -20.36 -8.34
C GLY A 486 -24.99 -20.34 -9.00
N PRO A 487 -23.90 -20.60 -8.25
CA PRO A 487 -22.56 -20.75 -8.80
C PRO A 487 -22.41 -22.10 -9.52
N GLY A 488 -22.74 -22.13 -10.81
CA GLY A 488 -22.41 -23.25 -11.70
C GLY A 488 -21.12 -22.97 -12.46
N ALA A 489 -20.14 -23.87 -12.34
CA ALA A 489 -18.89 -23.81 -13.10
C ALA A 489 -19.17 -23.86 -14.62
N ARG A 490 -18.97 -22.75 -15.33
CA ARG A 490 -18.86 -22.74 -16.79
C ARG A 490 -17.80 -21.74 -17.25
N GLU A 491 -16.71 -22.32 -17.73
CA GLU A 491 -15.76 -21.91 -18.77
C GLU A 491 -15.10 -20.52 -18.74
N ARG A 492 -13.81 -20.55 -19.06
CA ARG A 492 -12.89 -19.41 -19.16
C ARG A 492 -13.43 -18.31 -20.06
N GLU A 493 -13.08 -17.07 -19.70
CA GLU A 493 -13.42 -15.84 -20.40
C GLU A 493 -12.87 -15.85 -21.85
N GLY A 494 -13.67 -16.37 -22.78
CA GLY A 494 -13.44 -16.32 -24.23
C GLY A 494 -14.51 -15.49 -24.94
N THR A 495 -14.14 -14.88 -26.06
CA THR A 495 -15.10 -14.22 -26.96
C THR A 495 -15.99 -15.29 -27.58
N ARG A 496 -17.33 -15.14 -27.52
CA ARG A 496 -18.24 -15.98 -28.30
C ARG A 496 -17.89 -15.84 -29.80
N PRO A 497 -17.77 -16.93 -30.58
CA PRO A 497 -17.73 -16.85 -32.02
C PRO A 497 -19.02 -16.23 -32.56
N HIS A 498 -18.89 -15.40 -33.60
CA HIS A 498 -20.03 -14.97 -34.41
C HIS A 498 -20.50 -16.17 -35.23
N ILE A 499 -21.69 -16.71 -34.95
CA ILE A 499 -22.33 -17.71 -35.80
C ILE A 499 -23.08 -16.93 -36.88
N PRO A 500 -22.69 -16.99 -38.17
CA PRO A 500 -23.51 -16.45 -39.24
C PRO A 500 -24.78 -17.32 -39.35
N GLY A 501 -25.96 -16.72 -39.21
CA GLY A 501 -27.22 -17.40 -39.49
C GLY A 501 -27.31 -17.82 -40.96
N PRO A 502 -28.14 -18.84 -41.28
CA PRO A 502 -28.23 -19.37 -42.63
C PRO A 502 -28.81 -18.32 -43.58
N ARG A 503 -28.09 -18.07 -44.68
CA ARG A 503 -28.60 -17.32 -45.83
C ARG A 503 -29.59 -18.22 -46.57
N THR A 504 -30.87 -17.96 -46.40
CA THR A 504 -31.91 -18.44 -47.32
C THR A 504 -31.69 -17.76 -48.68
N ARG A 505 -31.24 -18.53 -49.68
CA ARG A 505 -31.33 -18.15 -51.09
C ARG A 505 -32.77 -18.35 -51.53
N SER A 506 -33.40 -17.27 -51.97
CA SER A 506 -34.59 -17.32 -52.81
C SER A 506 -34.10 -17.17 -54.25
N ASP A 507 -34.13 -18.26 -55.02
CA ASP A 507 -33.99 -18.20 -56.47
C ASP A 507 -35.31 -17.69 -57.06
N GLY A 508 -35.22 -16.62 -57.85
CA GLY A 508 -36.31 -16.05 -58.63
C GLY A 508 -35.82 -15.82 -60.06
N ALA A 509 -36.57 -16.36 -61.01
CA ALA A 509 -36.27 -16.50 -62.43
C ALA A 509 -36.19 -15.17 -63.21
N GLY A 510 -35.49 -15.20 -64.37
CA GLY A 510 -35.68 -14.24 -65.44
C GLY A 510 -34.55 -14.22 -66.49
N CYS A 511 -34.83 -14.79 -67.67
CA CYS A 511 -34.45 -14.37 -69.05
C CYS A 511 -33.00 -13.92 -69.32
N GLY A 512 -32.22 -14.37 -70.31
CA GLY A 512 -32.44 -15.07 -71.58
C GLY A 512 -31.32 -14.60 -72.56
N ALA A 513 -31.10 -15.38 -73.62
CA ALA A 513 -30.36 -15.07 -74.86
C ALA A 513 -28.86 -15.46 -74.99
N ASN A 514 -28.67 -16.47 -75.86
CA ASN A 514 -27.77 -16.54 -77.02
C ASN A 514 -26.53 -17.46 -77.01
N ALA A 515 -26.66 -18.51 -77.84
CA ALA A 515 -25.72 -19.11 -78.80
C ALA A 515 -24.39 -19.70 -78.29
N GLY A 516 -23.97 -20.92 -78.63
CA GLY A 516 -24.54 -21.94 -79.50
C GLY A 516 -23.55 -23.11 -79.67
N GLY A 517 -24.07 -24.24 -80.13
CA GLY A 517 -23.33 -25.22 -80.94
C GLY A 517 -22.65 -26.41 -80.21
N PRO A 518 -22.69 -27.64 -80.78
CA PRO A 518 -22.68 -28.89 -80.02
C PRO A 518 -21.43 -29.76 -80.25
N ALA A 519 -21.15 -30.70 -79.34
CA ALA A 519 -20.75 -32.09 -79.65
C ALA A 519 -20.34 -32.87 -78.37
N ARG A 520 -21.07 -33.96 -78.10
CA ARG A 520 -20.61 -35.18 -77.41
C ARG A 520 -19.72 -36.01 -78.36
N PRO A 521 -19.03 -37.11 -77.96
CA PRO A 521 -19.10 -37.86 -76.70
C PRO A 521 -17.74 -38.28 -76.06
N THR A 522 -17.81 -38.72 -74.79
CA THR A 522 -17.02 -39.76 -74.08
C THR A 522 -16.70 -41.01 -74.94
N PRO A 523 -15.82 -41.98 -74.58
CA PRO A 523 -15.47 -42.45 -73.22
C PRO A 523 -13.98 -42.87 -73.01
N LEU A 524 -13.57 -43.13 -71.76
CA LEU A 524 -12.95 -44.35 -71.19
C LEU A 524 -11.86 -43.82 -70.23
N GLY A 525 -11.57 -44.33 -69.04
CA GLY A 525 -11.80 -45.62 -68.41
C GLY A 525 -10.58 -45.89 -67.49
N ALA A 526 -10.80 -46.65 -66.41
CA ALA A 526 -9.82 -47.21 -65.46
C ALA A 526 -9.09 -46.22 -64.51
N ARG A 527 -9.31 -46.26 -63.19
CA ARG A 527 -8.95 -47.27 -62.16
C ARG A 527 -7.45 -47.35 -61.88
N GLY A 528 -7.11 -47.08 -60.62
CA GLY A 528 -5.80 -47.16 -59.99
C GLY A 528 -5.85 -46.40 -58.68
#